data_AF-A0A554MQW4-F1
#
_entry.id   AF-A0A554MQW4-F1
#
_cell.length_a   1.000
_cell.length_b   1.000
_cell.length_c   1.000
_cell.angle_alpha   90.00
_cell.angle_beta   90.00
_cell.angle_gamma   90.00
#
_symmetry.space_group_name_H-M   'P 1'
#
loop_
_entity.id
_entity.type
_entity.pdbx_description
1 polymer ?
#
loop_
_entity_poly.entity_id
_entity_poly.type
_entity_poly.pdbx_seq_one_letter_code
_entity_poly.pdbx_strand_id
1 'polypeptide(L)'
;MLPFWVLAAENPDPVGKLNIFAEKSGYEITAEGAKSPAVYIGQVLSVIYGFLGVIALGYVVYAGFLWLTAKGDQAKIDESKEIISSAVIGMVILMGAYTLTNFVVLALAG
;
A
#
# COMPACT_ATOMS: atom_id res chain seq x y z
N MET A 1 18.51 -33.70 45.10
CA MET A 1 18.37 -34.22 43.73
C MET A 1 16.93 -33.99 43.31
N LEU A 2 16.65 -32.89 42.60
CA LEU A 2 15.28 -32.55 42.19
C LEU A 2 14.86 -33.47 41.01
N PRO A 3 13.58 -33.92 40.96
CA PRO A 3 13.09 -34.83 39.91
C PRO A 3 13.07 -34.16 38.54
N PHE A 4 13.45 -34.94 37.52
CA PHE A 4 13.59 -34.61 36.10
C PHE A 4 12.34 -34.00 35.43
N TRP A 5 11.21 -33.95 36.13
CA TRP A 5 9.97 -33.33 35.67
C TRP A 5 9.92 -31.81 35.89
N VAL A 6 10.79 -31.25 36.75
CA VAL A 6 10.83 -29.80 37.04
C VAL A 6 11.50 -29.00 35.91
N LEU A 7 12.25 -29.65 35.00
CA LEU A 7 12.84 -29.01 33.82
C LEU A 7 11.87 -28.96 32.61
N ALA A 8 10.73 -29.65 32.66
CA ALA A 8 9.75 -29.66 31.57
C ALA A 8 8.65 -28.59 31.71
N ALA A 9 8.53 -27.95 32.88
CA ALA A 9 7.62 -26.82 33.10
C ALA A 9 8.20 -25.49 32.60
N GLU A 10 9.49 -25.45 32.27
CA GLU A 10 10.11 -24.40 31.47
C GLU A 10 10.18 -24.90 30.02
N ASN A 11 9.05 -25.39 29.51
CA ASN A 11 8.83 -25.46 28.07
C ASN A 11 8.96 -24.01 27.57
N PRO A 12 9.99 -23.67 26.78
CA PRO A 12 10.11 -22.34 26.25
C PRO A 12 9.03 -22.25 25.19
N ASP A 13 7.85 -21.76 25.54
CA ASP A 13 6.78 -21.55 24.58
C ASP A 13 7.40 -20.83 23.38
N PRO A 14 7.53 -21.50 22.22
CA PRO A 14 8.10 -20.83 21.06
C PRO A 14 7.23 -19.61 20.76
N VAL A 15 5.92 -19.69 21.03
CA VAL A 15 4.97 -18.59 20.97
C VAL A 15 5.39 -17.38 21.81
N GLY A 16 5.96 -17.55 23.01
CA GLY A 16 6.43 -16.44 23.85
C GLY A 16 7.67 -15.75 23.27
N LYS A 17 8.63 -16.53 22.75
CA LYS A 17 9.78 -15.97 22.01
C LYS A 17 9.33 -15.34 20.68
N LEU A 18 8.37 -15.96 19.98
CA LEU A 18 7.75 -15.41 18.77
C LEU A 18 6.94 -14.15 19.05
N ASN A 19 6.34 -14.00 20.24
CA ASN A 19 5.66 -12.79 20.65
C ASN A 19 6.65 -11.65 20.92
N ILE A 20 7.83 -11.94 21.48
CA ILE A 20 8.91 -10.96 21.62
C ILE A 20 9.48 -10.56 20.25
N PHE A 21 9.53 -11.47 19.27
CA PHE A 21 9.86 -11.13 17.89
C PHE A 21 8.71 -10.41 17.15
N ALA A 22 7.45 -10.70 17.45
CA ALA A 22 6.29 -10.00 16.91
C ALA A 22 6.20 -8.56 17.44
N GLU A 23 6.44 -8.38 18.74
CA GLU A 23 6.51 -7.10 19.44
C GLU A 23 7.69 -6.25 18.94
N LYS A 24 8.85 -6.87 18.69
CA LYS A 24 10.03 -6.18 18.14
C LYS A 24 10.04 -6.04 16.62
N SER A 25 9.09 -6.67 15.90
CA SER A 25 8.94 -6.55 14.43
C SER A 25 7.75 -5.68 14.01
N GLY A 26 7.00 -5.11 14.98
CA GLY A 26 5.90 -4.20 14.69
C GLY A 26 4.69 -4.86 14.03
N TYR A 27 4.58 -6.19 14.09
CA TYR A 27 3.42 -6.92 13.58
C TYR A 27 2.47 -7.24 14.75
N GLU A 28 1.81 -6.22 15.29
CA GLU A 28 0.67 -6.45 16.17
C GLU A 28 -0.45 -7.12 15.35
N ILE A 29 -0.73 -8.39 15.64
CA ILE A 29 -1.97 -9.06 15.23
C ILE A 29 -3.09 -8.44 16.08
N THR A 30 -3.56 -7.27 15.62
CA THR A 30 -4.87 -6.68 15.93
C THR A 30 -5.33 -6.74 17.38
N ALA A 31 -4.95 -5.76 18.20
CA ALA A 31 -5.82 -5.16 19.22
C ALA A 31 -5.16 -3.88 19.80
N GLU A 32 -5.61 -2.72 19.33
CA GLU A 32 -5.71 -1.48 20.12
C GLU A 32 -4.53 -1.14 21.06
N GLY A 33 -3.34 -0.80 20.52
CA GLY A 33 -2.21 -0.42 21.39
C GLY A 33 -1.24 0.61 20.83
N ALA A 34 -0.75 0.41 19.61
CA ALA A 34 0.06 1.41 18.93
C ALA A 34 -0.49 1.64 17.52
N LYS A 35 -1.50 2.49 17.39
CA LYS A 35 -1.78 3.15 16.10
C LYS A 35 -0.60 4.07 15.83
N SER A 36 0.52 3.50 15.39
CA SER A 36 1.66 4.27 14.93
C SER A 36 1.15 5.27 13.90
N PRO A 37 1.63 6.53 13.91
CA PRO A 37 1.23 7.51 12.90
C PRO A 37 1.32 6.93 11.48
N ALA A 38 2.31 6.05 11.26
CA ALA A 38 2.48 5.26 10.04
C ALA A 38 1.26 4.43 9.62
N VAL A 39 0.59 3.71 10.53
CA VAL A 39 -0.61 2.91 10.19
C VAL A 39 -1.79 3.81 9.84
N TYR A 40 -1.98 4.91 10.58
CA TYR A 40 -3.02 5.90 10.26
C TYR A 40 -2.79 6.55 8.89
N ILE A 41 -1.53 6.93 8.61
CA ILE A 41 -1.12 7.50 7.32
C ILE A 41 -1.34 6.48 6.21
N GLY A 42 -0.94 5.21 6.41
CA GLY A 42 -1.15 4.14 5.45
C GLY A 42 -2.63 3.90 5.12
N GLN A 43 -3.51 3.96 6.11
CA GLN A 43 -4.95 3.80 5.90
C GLN A 43 -5.55 4.98 5.12
N VAL A 44 -5.18 6.21 5.46
CA VAL A 44 -5.63 7.41 4.73
C VAL A 44 -5.14 7.39 3.28
N LEU A 45 -3.87 7.05 3.06
CA LEU A 45 -3.29 6.96 1.73
C LEU A 45 -3.92 5.84 0.91
N SER A 46 -4.26 4.70 1.51
CA SER A 46 -4.96 3.61 0.81
C SER A 46 -6.31 4.09 0.25
N VAL A 47 -7.08 4.86 1.02
CA VAL A 47 -8.35 5.46 0.56
C VAL A 47 -8.11 6.46 -0.58
N ILE A 48 -7.10 7.32 -0.44
CA ILE A 48 -6.74 8.33 -1.45
C ILE A 48 -6.31 7.65 -2.75
N TYR A 49 -5.39 6.67 -2.70
CA TYR A 49 -4.94 5.92 -3.88
C TYR A 49 -6.09 5.17 -4.55
N GLY A 50 -7.01 4.59 -3.77
CA GLY A 50 -8.22 3.96 -4.31
C GLY A 50 -9.08 4.96 -5.08
N PHE A 51 -9.32 6.14 -4.51
CA PHE A 51 -10.11 7.20 -5.15
C PHE A 51 -9.44 7.75 -6.42
N LEU A 52 -8.13 8.02 -6.37
CA LEU A 52 -7.37 8.45 -7.54
C LEU A 52 -7.37 7.39 -8.65
N GLY A 53 -7.27 6.11 -8.29
CA GLY A 53 -7.35 5.00 -9.24
C GLY A 53 -8.69 4.95 -9.99
N VAL A 54 -9.80 5.19 -9.30
CA VAL A 54 -11.14 5.26 -9.92
C VAL A 54 -11.23 6.44 -10.90
N ILE A 55 -10.72 7.61 -10.52
CA ILE A 55 -10.69 8.78 -11.41
C ILE A 55 -9.82 8.50 -12.64
N ALA A 56 -8.64 7.91 -12.46
CA ALA A 56 -7.73 7.55 -13.55
C ALA A 56 -8.41 6.58 -14.53
N LEU A 57 -9.13 5.58 -14.03
CA LEU A 57 -9.91 4.67 -14.86
C LEU A 57 -10.98 5.43 -15.67
N GLY A 58 -11.67 6.40 -15.06
CA GLY A 58 -12.63 7.27 -15.75
C GLY A 58 -12.01 8.04 -16.91
N TYR A 59 -10.82 8.63 -16.70
CA TYR A 59 -10.09 9.33 -17.76
C TYR A 59 -9.65 8.41 -18.89
N VAL A 60 -9.17 7.19 -18.58
CA VAL A 60 -8.78 6.20 -19.60
C VAL A 60 -9.98 5.81 -20.46
N VAL A 61 -11.15 5.59 -19.84
CA VAL A 61 -12.39 5.30 -20.57
C VAL A 61 -12.78 6.48 -21.46
N TYR A 62 -12.78 7.71 -20.92
CA TYR A 62 -13.10 8.92 -21.69
C TYR A 62 -12.17 9.11 -22.90
N ALA A 63 -10.85 8.99 -22.68
CA ALA A 63 -9.86 9.08 -23.75
C ALA A 63 -10.03 7.97 -24.80
N GLY A 64 -10.36 6.76 -24.36
CA GLY A 64 -10.66 5.64 -25.25
C GLY A 64 -11.88 5.91 -26.13
N PHE A 65 -12.97 6.43 -25.56
CA PHE A 65 -14.15 6.84 -26.34
C PHE A 65 -13.84 7.98 -27.31
N LEU A 66 -13.06 8.98 -26.89
CA LEU A 66 -12.65 10.08 -27.76
C LEU A 66 -11.82 9.58 -28.95
N TRP A 67 -10.90 8.66 -28.72
CA TRP A 67 -10.08 8.06 -29.77
C TRP A 67 -10.90 7.23 -30.75
N LEU A 68 -11.81 6.37 -30.23
CA LEU A 68 -12.68 5.53 -31.06
C LEU A 68 -13.69 6.33 -31.88
N THR A 69 -14.16 7.47 -31.35
CA THR A 69 -15.13 8.34 -32.03
C THR A 69 -14.49 9.39 -32.94
N ALA A 70 -13.16 9.47 -33.00
CA ALA A 70 -12.44 10.48 -33.78
C ALA A 70 -12.69 10.38 -35.30
N LYS A 71 -13.08 9.20 -35.85
CA LYS A 71 -13.43 9.00 -37.28
C LYS A 71 -12.44 9.63 -38.28
N GLY A 72 -11.14 9.71 -37.93
CA GLY A 72 -10.10 10.30 -38.78
C GLY A 72 -9.82 11.79 -38.55
N ASP A 73 -10.51 12.44 -37.61
CA ASP A 73 -10.20 13.79 -37.15
C ASP A 73 -8.90 13.77 -36.33
N GLN A 74 -7.84 14.36 -36.88
CA GLN A 74 -6.52 14.43 -36.23
C GLN A 74 -6.55 15.18 -34.90
N ALA A 75 -7.39 16.21 -34.75
CA ALA A 75 -7.46 16.99 -33.52
C ALA A 75 -7.92 16.13 -32.34
N LYS A 76 -8.95 15.30 -32.56
CA LYS A 76 -9.46 14.37 -31.54
C LYS A 76 -8.49 13.25 -31.22
N ILE A 77 -7.75 12.78 -32.23
CA ILE A 77 -6.70 11.76 -32.02
C ILE A 77 -5.59 12.34 -31.14
N ASP A 78 -5.12 13.55 -31.44
CA ASP A 78 -4.03 14.16 -30.67
C ASP A 78 -4.48 14.53 -29.26
N GLU A 79 -5.71 15.03 -29.08
CA GLU A 79 -6.30 15.25 -27.76
C GLU A 79 -6.38 13.94 -26.95
N SER A 80 -6.83 12.84 -27.57
CA SER A 80 -6.90 11.54 -26.89
C SER A 80 -5.51 11.03 -26.45
N LYS A 81 -4.47 11.25 -27.27
CA LYS A 81 -3.08 10.88 -26.93
C LYS A 81 -2.53 11.72 -25.79
N GLU A 82 -2.87 12.99 -25.72
CA GLU A 82 -2.47 13.87 -24.63
C GLU A 82 -3.10 13.42 -23.29
N ILE A 83 -4.39 13.06 -23.31
CA ILE A 83 -5.08 12.51 -22.14
C ILE A 83 -4.46 11.18 -21.72
N ILE A 84 -4.15 10.28 -22.65
CA ILE A 84 -3.48 9.01 -22.31
C ILE A 84 -2.08 9.26 -21.73
N SER A 85 -1.32 10.20 -22.31
CA SER A 85 0.03 10.51 -21.83
C SER A 85 0.02 11.08 -20.41
N SER A 86 -0.92 11.98 -20.12
CA SER A 86 -1.12 12.51 -18.76
C SER A 86 -1.58 11.43 -17.77
N ALA A 87 -2.45 10.51 -18.19
CA ALA A 87 -2.87 9.38 -17.37
C ALA A 87 -1.70 8.43 -17.03
N VAL A 88 -0.79 8.17 -17.97
CA VAL A 88 0.41 7.36 -17.74
C VAL A 88 1.34 8.03 -16.73
N ILE A 89 1.55 9.34 -16.83
CA ILE A 89 2.34 10.10 -15.84
C ILE A 89 1.68 10.00 -14.45
N GLY A 90 0.35 10.09 -14.37
CA GLY A 90 -0.40 9.89 -13.13
C GLY A 90 -0.16 8.50 -12.50
N MET A 91 -0.15 7.44 -13.31
CA MET A 91 0.16 6.09 -12.82
C MET A 91 1.59 5.98 -12.27
N VAL A 92 2.57 6.59 -12.93
CA VAL A 92 3.96 6.61 -12.44
C VAL A 92 4.05 7.32 -11.10
N ILE A 93 3.34 8.44 -10.92
CA ILE A 93 3.29 9.17 -9.66
C ILE A 93 2.68 8.32 -8.55
N LEU A 94 1.58 7.59 -8.81
CA LEU A 94 0.96 6.69 -7.83
C LEU A 94 1.94 5.61 -7.35
N MET A 95 2.71 5.01 -8.27
CA MET A 95 3.73 4.02 -7.92
C MET A 95 4.86 4.64 -7.07
N GLY A 96 5.30 5.84 -7.43
CA GLY A 96 6.30 6.59 -6.66
C GLY A 96 5.82 6.94 -5.25
N ALA A 97 4.57 7.40 -5.13
CA ALA A 97 3.96 7.78 -3.86
C ALA A 97 3.81 6.57 -2.91
N TYR A 98 3.39 5.41 -3.44
CA TYR A 98 3.35 4.16 -2.66
C TYR A 98 4.73 3.76 -2.14
N THR A 99 5.74 3.82 -3.01
CA THR A 99 7.13 3.50 -2.65
C THR A 99 7.65 4.44 -1.56
N LEU A 100 7.39 5.75 -1.71
CA LEU A 100 7.82 6.76 -0.75
C LEU A 100 7.14 6.58 0.61
N THR A 101 5.84 6.25 0.60
CA THR A 101 5.08 5.95 1.81
C THR A 101 5.72 4.80 2.58
N ASN A 102 5.99 3.68 1.89
CA ASN A 102 6.63 2.52 2.51
C ASN A 102 8.04 2.82 2.99
N PHE A 103 8.79 3.67 2.28
CA PHE A 103 10.11 4.12 2.71
C PHE A 103 10.04 4.91 4.02
N VAL A 104 9.10 5.85 4.15
CA VAL A 104 8.91 6.64 5.39
C VAL A 104 8.48 5.73 6.54
N VAL A 105 7.55 4.81 6.31
CA VAL A 105 7.09 3.85 7.32
C VAL A 105 8.24 2.96 7.78
N LEU A 106 9.04 2.44 6.84
CA LEU A 106 10.20 1.60 7.14
C LEU A 106 11.27 2.39 7.91
N ALA A 107 11.53 3.64 7.53
CA ALA A 107 12.48 4.52 8.20
C ALA A 107 12.05 4.92 9.62
N LEU A 108 10.74 4.84 9.94
CA LEU A 108 10.21 5.10 11.28
C LEU A 108 10.14 3.83 12.15
N ALA A 109 10.16 2.65 11.52
CA ALA A 109 10.04 1.35 12.19
C ALA A 109 11.38 0.71 12.53
N GLY A 110 12.48 1.14 11.89
CA GLY A 110 13.86 0.79 12.25
C GLY A 110 14.48 1.81 13.20
#